data_AF-I4AH11-F1
#
_entry.id   AF-I4AH11-F1
#
_cell.length_a   1.000
_cell.length_b   1.000
_cell.length_c   1.000
_cell.angle_alpha   90.00
_cell.angle_beta   90.00
_cell.angle_gamma   90.00
#
_symmetry.space_group_name_H-M   'P 1'
#
loop_
_entity.id
_entity.type
_entity.pdbx_description
1 polymer ?
#
loop_
_entity_poly.entity_id
_entity_poly.type
_entity_poly.pdbx_seq_one_letter_code
_entity_poly.pdbx_strand_id
1 'polypeptide(L)'
;MKKLFLIPLIICFISCQSSQNEGKENTETTQNKEDKNATNLINDPRSPNPSSELAVLMRDMWEYADTLKNEIADSTSNNALPNYQTRFKEIHAAIPTDKHTKSPAFDAMTKVMLQKLENVYQNAAENKEQNEQVEGFNLLIKSCLQCHEQQCPGPISKISKLIIKK
;
A
#
# COMPACT_ATOMS: atom_id res chain seq x y z
N MET A 1 -44.69 30.59 -2.33
CA MET A 1 -45.77 29.85 -3.00
C MET A 1 -45.14 28.70 -3.79
N LYS A 2 -45.13 27.50 -3.19
CA LYS A 2 -44.55 26.27 -3.75
C LYS A 2 -45.43 25.80 -4.91
N LYS A 3 -44.91 25.77 -6.13
CA LYS A 3 -45.55 25.10 -7.26
C LYS A 3 -44.97 23.69 -7.36
N LEU A 4 -45.73 22.75 -6.84
CA LEU A 4 -45.56 21.32 -6.93
C LEU A 4 -46.04 20.88 -8.33
N PHE A 5 -45.13 20.51 -9.22
CA PHE A 5 -45.48 19.93 -10.51
C PHE A 5 -45.30 18.41 -10.43
N LEU A 6 -46.43 17.71 -10.31
CA LEU A 6 -46.59 16.27 -10.50
C LEU A 6 -46.61 15.99 -12.01
N ILE A 7 -45.65 15.23 -12.52
CA ILE A 7 -45.62 14.74 -13.91
C ILE A 7 -45.86 13.22 -13.89
N PRO A 8 -46.85 12.71 -14.65
CA PRO A 8 -47.23 11.30 -14.63
C PRO A 8 -46.38 10.43 -15.57
N LEU A 9 -46.09 9.23 -15.06
CA LEU A 9 -46.01 7.92 -15.70
C LEU A 9 -46.22 7.85 -17.23
N ILE A 10 -45.15 7.51 -17.98
CA ILE A 10 -45.25 6.89 -19.31
C ILE A 10 -44.38 5.64 -19.30
N ILE A 11 -45.05 4.49 -19.27
CA ILE A 11 -44.51 3.15 -19.51
C ILE A 11 -44.60 2.93 -21.03
N CYS A 12 -43.46 2.70 -21.69
CA CYS A 12 -43.43 2.07 -23.02
C CYS A 12 -42.53 0.84 -22.96
N PHE A 13 -43.17 -0.33 -22.96
CA PHE A 13 -42.59 -1.61 -23.32
C PHE A 13 -42.13 -1.55 -24.78
N ILE A 14 -40.86 -1.81 -25.05
CA ILE A 14 -40.41 -2.28 -26.37
C ILE A 14 -39.51 -3.50 -26.11
N SER A 15 -40.15 -4.67 -26.08
CA SER A 15 -39.52 -5.95 -26.39
C SER A 15 -39.46 -6.09 -27.91
N CYS A 16 -38.28 -6.43 -28.45
CA CYS A 16 -38.20 -7.19 -29.69
C CYS A 16 -37.01 -8.16 -29.57
N GLN A 17 -37.30 -9.44 -29.79
CA GLN A 17 -36.39 -10.57 -29.69
C GLN A 17 -36.19 -11.18 -31.08
N SER A 18 -34.93 -11.56 -31.35
CA SER A 18 -34.42 -12.60 -32.25
C SER A 18 -34.68 -12.59 -33.77
N SER A 19 -33.57 -12.66 -34.52
CA SER A 19 -33.33 -13.54 -35.68
C SER A 19 -31.83 -13.51 -36.00
N GLN A 20 -31.04 -14.47 -35.50
CA GLN A 20 -30.55 -15.68 -36.19
C GLN A 20 -29.96 -15.43 -37.59
N ASN A 21 -28.64 -15.63 -37.73
CA ASN A 21 -28.11 -16.44 -38.82
C ASN A 21 -26.88 -17.23 -38.36
N GLU A 22 -26.84 -18.49 -38.79
CA GLU A 22 -25.95 -19.57 -38.37
C GLU A 22 -24.89 -19.87 -39.44
N GLY A 23 -23.82 -20.57 -39.05
CA GLY A 23 -22.84 -21.21 -39.94
C GLY A 23 -21.44 -21.24 -39.31
N LYS A 24 -21.15 -22.19 -38.39
CA LYS A 24 -20.50 -23.52 -38.63
C LYS A 24 -19.04 -23.38 -39.09
N GLU A 25 -18.00 -24.02 -38.53
CA GLU A 25 -17.89 -25.29 -37.80
C GLU A 25 -16.48 -25.42 -37.14
N ASN A 26 -16.49 -25.95 -35.91
CA ASN A 26 -15.53 -26.83 -35.22
C ASN A 26 -14.04 -26.45 -35.05
N THR A 27 -13.62 -26.29 -33.78
CA THR A 27 -12.57 -27.13 -33.17
C THR A 27 -12.75 -27.05 -31.65
N GLU A 28 -13.11 -28.18 -31.03
CA GLU A 28 -12.87 -28.46 -29.62
C GLU A 28 -11.37 -28.34 -29.31
N THR A 29 -11.01 -27.37 -28.47
CA THR A 29 -9.92 -27.56 -27.51
C THR A 29 -10.26 -26.79 -26.24
N THR A 30 -10.54 -27.53 -25.17
CA THR A 30 -10.45 -27.09 -23.78
C THR A 30 -9.13 -26.36 -23.57
N GLN A 31 -9.17 -25.06 -23.28
CA GLN A 31 -8.10 -24.40 -22.53
C GLN A 31 -8.59 -23.09 -21.93
N ASN A 32 -8.54 -23.04 -20.60
CA ASN A 32 -8.58 -21.86 -19.75
C ASN A 32 -7.96 -20.65 -20.45
N LYS A 33 -8.76 -19.61 -20.70
CA LYS A 33 -8.23 -18.24 -20.75
C LYS A 33 -8.02 -17.77 -19.32
N GLU A 34 -7.01 -18.34 -18.67
CA GLU A 34 -6.25 -17.61 -17.67
C GLU A 34 -5.58 -16.44 -18.39
N ASP A 35 -5.98 -15.23 -18.00
CA ASP A 35 -5.32 -13.99 -18.35
C ASP A 35 -3.84 -14.11 -17.95
N LYS A 36 -2.97 -14.15 -18.97
CA LYS A 36 -1.52 -14.22 -18.81
C LYS A 36 -1.00 -12.86 -18.35
N ASN A 37 -1.28 -12.53 -17.11
CA ASN A 37 -0.48 -11.61 -16.31
C ASN A 37 -0.14 -12.29 -14.98
N ALA A 38 0.52 -13.44 -15.06
CA ALA A 38 1.19 -14.06 -13.94
C ALA A 38 2.42 -13.19 -13.58
N THR A 39 2.15 -12.13 -12.83
CA THR A 39 3.12 -11.31 -12.10
C THR A 39 4.09 -12.22 -11.34
N ASN A 40 5.39 -11.90 -11.35
CA ASN A 40 6.42 -12.60 -10.56
C ASN A 40 6.07 -12.59 -9.05
N LEU A 41 5.35 -13.62 -8.60
CA LEU A 41 5.05 -13.80 -7.18
C LEU A 41 6.26 -14.39 -6.48
N ILE A 42 6.58 -13.84 -5.32
CA ILE A 42 7.72 -14.20 -4.49
C ILE A 42 7.23 -15.10 -3.35
N ASN A 43 7.91 -16.22 -3.15
CA ASN A 43 7.71 -17.07 -1.98
C ASN A 43 8.42 -16.43 -0.77
N ASP A 44 7.72 -15.56 -0.06
CA ASP A 44 8.21 -14.94 1.16
C ASP A 44 7.89 -15.84 2.36
N PRO A 45 8.90 -16.32 3.13
CA PRO A 45 8.67 -17.23 4.26
C PRO A 45 7.81 -16.62 5.38
N ARG A 46 7.64 -15.29 5.40
CA ARG A 46 6.79 -14.57 6.37
C ARG A 46 5.31 -14.58 5.98
N SER A 47 4.97 -15.11 4.81
CA SER A 47 3.61 -15.17 4.27
C SER A 47 3.22 -16.61 3.94
N PRO A 48 2.01 -17.07 4.32
CA PRO A 48 1.53 -18.39 3.94
C PRO A 48 1.19 -18.48 2.44
N ASN A 49 1.03 -17.33 1.77
CA ASN A 49 0.72 -17.24 0.35
C ASN A 49 1.86 -16.52 -0.41
N PRO A 50 2.07 -16.82 -1.71
CA PRO A 50 2.96 -16.05 -2.56
C PRO A 50 2.62 -14.56 -2.53
N SER A 51 3.65 -13.72 -2.57
CA SER A 51 3.55 -12.28 -2.36
C SER A 51 3.96 -11.49 -3.59
N SER A 52 3.36 -10.33 -3.77
CA SER A 52 3.87 -9.35 -4.75
C SER A 52 5.17 -8.71 -4.25
N GLU A 53 5.95 -8.15 -5.18
CA GLU A 53 7.18 -7.41 -4.87
C GLU A 53 6.93 -6.30 -3.84
N LEU A 54 5.84 -5.54 -4.00
CA LEU A 54 5.47 -4.50 -3.07
C LEU A 54 5.15 -5.06 -1.68
N ALA A 55 4.45 -6.19 -1.59
CA ALA A 55 4.12 -6.80 -0.31
C ALA A 55 5.38 -7.26 0.45
N VAL A 56 6.38 -7.79 -0.26
CA VAL A 56 7.69 -8.13 0.32
C VAL A 56 8.38 -6.86 0.82
N LEU A 57 8.47 -5.83 -0.02
CA LEU A 57 9.08 -4.55 0.35
C LEU A 57 8.44 -3.92 1.59
N MET A 58 7.11 -3.94 1.70
CA MET A 58 6.37 -3.42 2.86
C MET A 58 6.70 -4.18 4.15
N ARG A 59 6.93 -5.50 4.08
CA ARG A 59 7.35 -6.29 5.26
C ARG A 59 8.76 -5.94 5.68
N ASP A 60 9.67 -5.76 4.73
CA ASP A 60 11.05 -5.34 5.02
C ASP A 60 11.09 -3.94 5.67
N MET A 61 10.25 -3.03 5.18
CA MET A 61 10.09 -1.70 5.78
C MET A 61 9.54 -1.75 7.20
N TRP A 62 8.61 -2.66 7.48
CA TRP A 62 8.09 -2.85 8.84
C TRP A 62 9.17 -3.39 9.79
N GLU A 63 9.91 -4.43 9.38
CA GLU A 63 11.00 -5.00 10.19
C GLU A 63 12.09 -3.97 10.47
N TYR A 64 12.43 -3.19 9.45
CA TYR A 64 13.38 -2.11 9.61
C TYR A 64 12.90 -1.01 10.57
N ALA A 65 11.63 -0.62 10.46
CA ALA A 65 11.04 0.34 11.38
C ALA A 65 10.97 -0.20 12.82
N ASP A 66 10.79 -1.50 13.01
CA ASP A 66 10.86 -2.15 14.33
C ASP A 66 12.28 -2.10 14.90
N THR A 67 13.31 -2.32 14.08
CA THR A 67 14.70 -2.10 14.49
C THR A 67 14.95 -0.64 14.88
N LEU A 68 14.54 0.32 14.05
CA LEU A 68 14.67 1.75 14.34
C LEU A 68 13.97 2.13 15.65
N LYS A 69 12.78 1.57 15.91
CA LYS A 69 12.05 1.80 17.16
C LYS A 69 12.90 1.44 18.38
N ASN A 70 13.58 0.29 18.34
CA ASN A 70 14.40 -0.18 19.45
C ASN A 70 15.59 0.74 19.69
N GLU A 71 16.30 1.14 18.63
CA GLU A 71 17.44 2.07 18.74
C GLU A 71 17.04 3.45 19.26
N ILE A 72 15.88 3.95 18.84
CA ILE A 72 15.38 5.29 19.24
C ILE A 72 14.79 5.27 20.65
N ALA A 73 14.20 4.16 21.08
CA ALA A 73 13.64 4.01 22.42
C ALA A 73 14.73 3.80 23.48
N ASP A 74 15.91 3.32 23.09
CA ASP A 74 17.04 3.14 23.99
C ASP A 74 17.73 4.48 24.31
N SER A 75 17.51 5.01 25.52
CA SER A 75 18.16 6.25 25.98
C SER A 75 19.67 6.13 26.15
N THR A 76 20.23 4.92 26.12
CA THR A 76 21.67 4.67 26.17
C THR A 76 22.31 4.62 24.78
N SER A 77 21.50 4.58 23.72
CA SER A 77 21.96 4.70 22.35
C SER A 77 22.50 6.11 22.12
N ASN A 78 23.73 6.21 21.58
CA ASN A 78 24.32 7.48 21.14
C ASN A 78 23.74 7.93 19.79
N ASN A 79 22.41 7.83 19.62
CA ASN A 79 21.69 8.04 18.36
C ASN A 79 22.25 7.18 17.20
N ALA A 80 22.78 6.00 17.51
CA ALA A 80 23.34 5.11 16.50
C ALA A 80 22.20 4.33 15.82
N LEU A 81 21.95 4.61 14.54
CA LEU A 81 20.95 3.91 13.74
C LEU A 81 21.60 2.88 12.81
N PRO A 82 20.89 1.81 12.41
CA PRO A 82 21.32 0.94 11.33
C PRO A 82 21.52 1.73 10.03
N ASN A 83 22.30 1.17 9.10
CA ASN A 83 22.53 1.78 7.80
C ASN A 83 21.22 2.00 7.03
N TYR A 84 21.06 3.21 6.48
CA TYR A 84 19.93 3.58 5.62
C TYR A 84 19.74 2.58 4.47
N GLN A 85 18.51 2.07 4.33
CA GLN A 85 18.16 1.10 3.29
C GLN A 85 17.72 1.81 2.00
N THR A 86 18.64 1.98 1.05
CA THR A 86 18.38 2.61 -0.26
C THR A 86 17.30 1.91 -1.07
N ARG A 87 17.15 0.59 -0.87
CA ARG A 87 16.12 -0.25 -1.48
C ARG A 87 14.69 0.28 -1.27
N PHE A 88 14.38 1.00 -0.20
CA PHE A 88 13.01 1.51 0.00
C PHE A 88 12.57 2.51 -1.07
N LYS A 89 13.51 3.08 -1.85
CA LYS A 89 13.22 3.90 -3.02
C LYS A 89 12.60 3.10 -4.17
N GLU A 90 12.77 1.77 -4.19
CA GLU A 90 12.18 0.86 -5.18
C GLU A 90 10.66 0.73 -5.05
N ILE A 91 10.04 1.32 -4.02
CA ILE A 91 8.59 1.29 -3.78
C ILE A 91 7.76 1.77 -5.00
N HIS A 92 8.30 2.70 -5.80
CA HIS A 92 7.66 3.17 -7.02
C HIS A 92 7.76 2.18 -8.19
N ALA A 93 8.77 1.31 -8.20
CA ALA A 93 8.94 0.26 -9.21
C ALA A 93 8.25 -1.07 -8.81
N ALA A 94 8.18 -1.37 -7.51
CA ALA A 94 7.70 -2.66 -7.00
C ALA A 94 6.26 -2.97 -7.46
N ILE A 95 6.04 -4.14 -8.04
CA ILE A 95 4.73 -4.58 -8.53
C ILE A 95 3.79 -4.84 -7.33
N PRO A 96 2.59 -4.22 -7.27
CA PRO A 96 1.61 -4.48 -6.22
C PRO A 96 0.80 -5.75 -6.48
N THR A 97 0.15 -6.27 -5.42
CA THR A 97 -0.82 -7.37 -5.58
C THR A 97 -2.04 -6.93 -6.37
N ASP A 98 -2.55 -5.72 -6.10
CA ASP A 98 -3.62 -5.09 -6.88
C ASP A 98 -3.04 -3.94 -7.69
N LYS A 99 -3.20 -3.99 -9.02
CA LYS A 99 -2.78 -2.94 -9.96
C LYS A 99 -3.35 -1.55 -9.64
N HIS A 100 -4.50 -1.47 -8.96
CA HIS A 100 -5.12 -0.21 -8.55
C HIS A 100 -4.43 0.45 -7.34
N THR A 101 -3.49 -0.24 -6.68
CA THR A 101 -2.72 0.29 -5.54
C THR A 101 -1.85 1.49 -5.95
N LYS A 102 -1.29 1.48 -7.17
CA LYS A 102 -0.38 2.53 -7.68
C LYS A 102 -1.16 3.72 -8.22
N SER A 103 -1.81 4.44 -7.32
CA SER A 103 -2.51 5.68 -7.63
C SER A 103 -1.58 6.91 -7.50
N PRO A 104 -1.95 8.08 -8.04
CA PRO A 104 -1.22 9.31 -7.75
C PRO A 104 -1.13 9.63 -6.25
N ALA A 105 -2.13 9.21 -5.46
CA ALA A 105 -2.11 9.36 -4.02
C ALA A 105 -1.08 8.42 -3.36
N PHE A 106 -0.92 7.19 -3.87
CA PHE A 106 0.16 6.29 -3.46
C PHE A 106 1.52 6.96 -3.66
N ASP A 107 1.82 7.47 -4.86
CA ASP A 107 3.11 8.11 -5.15
C ASP A 107 3.41 9.32 -4.26
N ALA A 108 2.40 10.14 -3.97
CA ALA A 108 2.55 11.28 -3.06
C ALA A 108 2.84 10.81 -1.62
N MET A 109 2.12 9.78 -1.14
CA MET A 109 2.31 9.26 0.21
C MET A 109 3.62 8.51 0.39
N THR A 110 4.08 7.76 -0.61
CA THR A 110 5.40 7.10 -0.55
C THR A 110 6.52 8.13 -0.52
N LYS A 111 6.42 9.22 -1.27
CA LYS A 111 7.37 10.34 -1.18
C LYS A 111 7.42 10.92 0.23
N VAL A 112 6.26 11.19 0.83
CA VAL A 112 6.19 11.71 2.21
C VAL A 112 6.81 10.72 3.19
N MET A 113 6.50 9.43 3.08
CA MET A 113 7.06 8.40 3.94
C MET A 113 8.58 8.32 3.83
N LEU A 114 9.14 8.34 2.61
CA LEU A 114 10.59 8.35 2.39
C LEU A 114 11.25 9.62 2.95
N GLN A 115 10.58 10.78 2.86
CA GLN A 115 11.04 12.01 3.51
C GLN A 115 11.02 11.90 5.04
N LYS A 116 10.00 11.25 5.63
CA LYS A 116 9.97 11.03 7.09
C LYS A 116 11.06 10.07 7.53
N LEU A 117 11.38 9.06 6.72
CA LEU A 117 12.52 8.19 7.00
C LEU A 117 13.84 8.98 6.95
N GLU A 118 14.03 9.84 5.95
CA GLU A 118 15.22 10.72 5.89
C GLU A 118 15.31 11.61 7.14
N ASN A 119 14.21 12.20 7.59
CA ASN A 119 14.20 13.03 8.78
C ASN A 119 14.61 12.26 10.06
N VAL A 120 14.32 10.96 10.16
CA VAL A 120 14.82 10.13 11.27
C VAL A 120 16.33 10.09 11.27
N TYR A 121 16.96 9.93 10.10
CA TYR A 121 18.41 9.95 9.96
C TYR A 121 19.03 11.32 10.19
N GLN A 122 18.36 12.39 9.74
CA GLN A 122 18.81 13.76 9.99
C GLN A 122 18.78 14.07 11.49
N ASN A 123 17.72 13.70 12.20
CA ASN A 123 17.65 13.88 13.66
C ASN A 123 18.80 13.16 14.36
N ALA A 124 19.10 11.92 13.98
CA ALA A 124 20.23 11.17 14.54
C ALA A 124 21.58 11.86 14.24
N ALA A 125 21.81 12.28 12.99
CA ALA A 125 23.04 12.96 12.58
C ALA A 125 23.25 14.31 13.29
N GLU A 126 22.16 15.03 13.56
CA GLU A 126 22.17 16.30 14.31
C GLU A 126 22.21 16.10 15.83
N ASN A 127 22.27 14.86 16.33
CA ASN A 127 22.22 14.51 17.75
C ASN A 127 21.04 15.15 18.49
N LYS A 128 19.85 15.15 17.89
CA LYS A 128 18.65 15.68 18.55
C LYS A 128 18.35 14.93 19.85
N GLU A 129 17.70 15.64 20.77
CA GLU A 129 17.24 15.10 22.04
C GLU A 129 16.28 13.91 21.82
N GLN A 130 16.22 12.99 22.79
CA GLN A 130 15.46 11.74 22.64
C GLN A 130 13.98 11.99 22.30
N ASN A 131 13.37 13.04 22.86
CA ASN A 131 11.99 13.41 22.56
C ASN A 131 11.77 13.79 21.08
N GLU A 132 12.74 14.47 20.46
CA GLU A 132 12.71 14.85 19.04
C GLU A 132 12.98 13.65 18.14
N GLN A 133 13.88 12.73 18.53
CA GLN A 133 14.07 11.44 17.84
C GLN A 133 12.76 10.65 17.80
N VAL A 134 12.12 10.49 18.96
CA VAL A 134 10.83 9.79 19.11
C VAL A 134 9.73 10.47 18.30
N GLU A 135 9.67 11.80 18.27
CA GLU A 135 8.70 12.52 17.46
C GLU A 135 8.91 12.30 15.96
N GLY A 136 10.15 12.41 15.48
CA GLY A 136 10.52 12.15 14.09
C GLY A 136 10.15 10.73 13.65
N PHE A 137 10.46 9.73 14.49
CA PHE A 137 10.07 8.34 14.24
C PHE A 137 8.56 8.14 14.24
N ASN A 138 7.84 8.72 15.21
CA ASN A 138 6.39 8.61 15.24
C ASN A 138 5.72 9.29 14.02
N LEU A 139 6.32 10.33 13.44
CA LEU A 139 5.88 10.92 12.18
C LEU A 139 6.09 9.98 10.98
N LEU A 140 7.18 9.21 10.96
CA LEU A 140 7.36 8.12 9.99
C LEU A 140 6.24 7.09 10.11
N ILE A 141 5.98 6.56 11.32
CA ILE A 141 4.93 5.55 11.52
C ILE A 141 3.54 6.07 11.16
N LYS A 142 3.23 7.34 11.46
CA LYS A 142 1.97 7.98 11.04
C LYS A 142 1.84 8.05 9.52
N SER A 143 2.92 8.29 8.78
CA SER A 143 2.89 8.27 7.31
C SER A 143 2.61 6.87 6.75
N CYS A 144 3.11 5.81 7.42
CA CYS A 144 2.79 4.43 7.09
C CYS A 144 1.28 4.16 7.28
N LEU A 145 0.73 4.57 8.43
CA LEU A 145 -0.69 4.39 8.74
C LEU A 145 -1.59 5.11 7.74
N GLN A 146 -1.27 6.35 7.39
CA GLN A 146 -2.04 7.13 6.42
C GLN A 146 -2.10 6.44 5.05
N CYS A 147 -0.98 5.88 4.57
CA CYS A 147 -0.99 5.12 3.32
C CYS A 147 -1.86 3.87 3.42
N HIS A 148 -1.75 3.14 4.53
CA HIS A 148 -2.50 1.91 4.75
C HIS A 148 -4.00 2.13 4.97
N GLU A 149 -4.42 3.28 5.48
CA GLU A 149 -5.84 3.65 5.60
C GLU A 149 -6.49 3.96 4.25
N GLN A 150 -5.71 4.32 3.23
CA GLN A 150 -6.23 4.86 1.96
C GLN A 150 -5.99 3.96 0.74
N GLN A 151 -4.83 3.31 0.64
CA GLN A 151 -4.42 2.60 -0.59
C GLN A 151 -4.48 1.09 -0.46
N CYS A 152 -4.00 0.56 0.66
CA CYS A 152 -3.93 -0.88 0.89
C CYS A 152 -4.11 -1.14 2.38
N PRO A 153 -5.27 -1.64 2.85
CA PRO A 153 -5.60 -1.84 4.25
C PRO A 153 -4.84 -3.03 4.87
N GLY A 154 -3.52 -3.02 4.73
CA GLY A 154 -2.58 -3.98 5.31
C GLY A 154 -2.66 -4.02 6.83
N PRO A 155 -1.62 -4.49 7.53
CA PRO A 155 -1.71 -4.77 8.95
C PRO A 155 -1.62 -3.50 9.81
N ILE A 156 -2.61 -2.61 9.75
CA ILE A 156 -2.70 -1.34 10.48
C ILE A 156 -2.45 -1.56 11.98
N SER A 157 -3.06 -2.58 12.58
CA SER A 157 -2.87 -2.94 14.00
C SER A 157 -1.42 -3.33 14.35
N LYS A 158 -0.66 -3.89 13.39
CA LYS A 158 0.76 -4.20 13.58
C LYS A 158 1.62 -2.95 13.45
N ILE A 159 1.30 -2.07 12.51
CA ILE A 159 2.03 -0.81 12.28
C ILE A 159 1.82 0.15 13.46
N SER A 160 0.60 0.26 13.99
CA SER A 160 0.29 1.18 15.09
C SER A 160 1.05 0.86 16.39
N LYS A 161 1.45 -0.41 16.59
CA LYS A 161 2.28 -0.85 17.72
C LYS A 161 3.73 -0.36 17.63
N LEU A 162 4.16 0.16 16.49
CA LEU A 162 5.49 0.75 16.36
C LEU A 162 5.57 2.11 17.06
N ILE A 163 4.45 2.83 17.23
CA ILE A 163 4.45 4.13 17.93
C ILE A 163 5.07 4.00 19.32
N ILE A 164 6.08 4.83 19.57
CA ILE A 164 6.73 4.95 20.88
C ILE A 164 5.87 5.88 21.73
N LYS A 165 5.36 5.36 22.85
CA LYS A 165 4.59 6.13 23.83
C LYS A 165 5.55 6.76 24.83
N LYS A 166 5.32 8.02 25.17
CA LYS A 166 5.95 8.69 26.31
C LYS A 166 5.25 8.29 27.60
#